data_AF-A0A8I0ZPI6-F1
#
_entry.id   AF-A0A8I0ZPI6-F1
#
_cell.length_a   1.000
_cell.length_b   1.000
_cell.length_c   1.000
_cell.angle_alpha   90.00
_cell.angle_beta   90.00
_cell.angle_gamma   90.00
#
_symmetry.space_group_name_H-M   'P 1'
#
loop_
_entity.id
_entity.type
_entity.pdbx_description
1 polymer ?
#
loop_
_entity_poly.entity_id
_entity_poly.type
_entity_poly.pdbx_seq_one_letter_code
_entity_poly.pdbx_strand_id
1 'polypeptide(L)'
;MEPTEYRDELRSVLDTASGVVSDRLAAIHNAATPRTEGIVIDVSLDQDGEGTFGVWARFEGPDAFSLNQQIGDERELFGVIWGEEGWEPPVPHRPRKWSRVELEKVVVGVVAKWIDGLIPSTATELPWEVTTPDGTVDAVPVGPEISRGHSPR
;
A
#
# COMPACT_ATOMS: atom_id res chain seq x y z
N MET A 1 -16.65 16.71 7.84
CA MET A 1 -15.23 16.36 7.70
C MET A 1 -14.74 16.93 6.40
N GLU A 2 -13.70 17.75 6.49
CA GLU A 2 -13.02 18.34 5.34
C GLU A 2 -11.96 17.37 4.79
N PRO A 3 -11.52 17.52 3.53
CA PRO A 3 -10.56 16.61 2.93
C PRO A 3 -9.21 16.51 3.62
N THR A 4 -8.74 17.58 4.25
CA THR A 4 -7.46 17.57 4.98
C THR A 4 -7.60 16.82 6.29
N GLU A 5 -8.66 17.11 7.05
CA GLU A 5 -9.01 16.42 8.29
C GLU A 5 -9.11 14.90 8.10
N TYR A 6 -9.82 14.46 7.04
CA TYR A 6 -9.90 13.04 6.69
C TYR A 6 -8.51 12.40 6.48
N ARG A 7 -7.62 13.10 5.76
CA ARG A 7 -6.27 12.59 5.45
C ARG A 7 -5.42 12.49 6.70
N ASP A 8 -5.48 13.49 7.57
CA ASP A 8 -4.72 13.52 8.82
C ASP A 8 -5.19 12.41 9.79
N GLU A 9 -6.50 12.22 9.94
CA GLU A 9 -7.05 11.14 10.77
C GLU A 9 -6.70 9.77 10.21
N LEU A 10 -6.89 9.55 8.91
CA LEU A 10 -6.50 8.28 8.27
C LEU A 10 -5.00 8.03 8.44
N ARG A 11 -4.17 9.06 8.25
CA ARG A 11 -2.72 8.95 8.41
C ARG A 11 -2.33 8.55 9.83
N SER A 12 -2.95 9.17 10.83
CA SER A 12 -2.73 8.84 12.24
C SER A 12 -3.02 7.36 12.54
N VAL A 13 -4.11 6.82 11.99
CA VAL A 13 -4.45 5.40 12.13
C VAL A 13 -3.40 4.51 11.46
N LEU A 14 -2.99 4.83 10.23
CA LEU A 14 -1.94 4.07 9.53
C LEU A 14 -0.61 4.09 10.28
N ASP A 15 -0.25 5.22 10.90
CA ASP A 15 1.00 5.34 11.66
C ASP A 15 1.08 4.38 12.85
N THR A 16 -0.06 3.92 13.39
CA THR A 16 -0.09 2.90 14.46
C THR A 16 0.40 1.53 13.99
N ALA A 17 0.31 1.25 12.69
CA ALA A 17 0.74 -0.01 12.08
C ALA A 17 2.14 0.09 11.43
N SER A 18 2.74 1.29 11.37
CA SER A 18 3.99 1.56 10.62
C SER A 18 5.12 0.59 10.94
N GLY A 19 5.32 0.22 12.21
CA GLY A 19 6.38 -0.72 12.60
C GLY A 19 6.22 -2.09 11.94
N VAL A 20 5.04 -2.70 12.11
CA VAL A 20 4.71 -4.02 11.54
C VAL A 20 4.77 -3.98 10.00
N VAL A 21 4.31 -2.88 9.40
CA VAL A 21 4.33 -2.73 7.93
C VAL A 21 5.74 -2.55 7.40
N SER A 22 6.60 -1.78 8.06
CA SER A 22 8.02 -1.70 7.72
C SER A 22 8.71 -3.06 7.78
N ASP A 23 8.46 -3.85 8.83
CA ASP A 23 9.02 -5.20 8.95
C ASP A 23 8.55 -6.12 7.80
N ARG A 24 7.26 -6.08 7.46
CA ARG A 24 6.70 -6.84 6.33
C ARG A 24 7.29 -6.39 4.99
N LEU A 25 7.37 -5.08 4.74
CA LEU A 25 7.98 -4.54 3.51
C LEU A 25 9.46 -4.96 3.38
N ALA A 26 10.20 -4.97 4.48
CA ALA A 26 11.58 -5.46 4.50
C ALA A 26 11.66 -6.97 4.21
N ALA A 27 10.76 -7.78 4.78
CA ALA A 27 10.68 -9.22 4.50
C ALA A 27 10.35 -9.49 3.02
N ILE A 28 9.38 -8.77 2.46
CA ILE A 28 9.01 -8.85 1.04
C ILE A 28 10.19 -8.47 0.15
N HIS A 29 10.88 -7.36 0.45
CA HIS A 29 12.07 -6.94 -0.27
C HIS A 29 13.15 -8.04 -0.25
N ASN A 30 13.42 -8.64 0.91
CA ASN A 30 14.43 -9.68 1.07
C ASN A 30 14.06 -11.01 0.41
N ALA A 31 12.77 -11.27 0.20
CA ALA A 31 12.28 -12.44 -0.52
C ALA A 31 12.33 -12.28 -2.04
N ALA A 32 12.52 -11.05 -2.55
CA ALA A 32 12.66 -10.82 -3.98
C ALA A 32 13.87 -11.57 -4.56
N THR A 33 13.75 -11.94 -5.84
CA THR A 33 14.77 -12.69 -6.56
C THR A 33 15.29 -11.87 -7.74
N PRO A 34 16.39 -12.27 -8.40
CA PRO A 34 16.87 -11.59 -9.60
C PRO A 34 15.89 -11.58 -10.79
N ARG A 35 14.81 -12.37 -10.72
CA ARG A 35 13.73 -12.42 -11.72
C ARG A 35 12.49 -11.65 -11.32
N THR A 36 12.46 -11.08 -10.11
CA THR A 36 11.40 -10.17 -9.69
C THR A 36 11.51 -8.89 -10.53
N GLU A 37 10.40 -8.47 -11.11
CA GLU A 37 10.35 -7.28 -11.97
C GLU A 37 9.87 -6.04 -11.22
N GLY A 38 9.14 -6.23 -10.12
CA GLY A 38 8.63 -5.16 -9.26
C GLY A 38 7.86 -5.68 -8.06
N ILE A 39 7.49 -4.76 -7.17
CA ILE A 39 6.60 -5.01 -6.05
C ILE A 39 5.45 -4.00 -6.11
N VAL A 40 4.23 -4.51 -6.20
CA VAL A 40 3.02 -3.69 -6.27
C VAL A 40 2.28 -3.77 -4.94
N ILE A 41 1.81 -2.62 -4.48
CA ILE A 41 0.97 -2.45 -3.30
C ILE A 41 -0.45 -2.11 -3.76
N ASP A 42 -1.34 -3.10 -3.74
CA ASP A 42 -2.74 -2.95 -4.12
C ASP A 42 -3.55 -2.37 -2.96
N VAL A 43 -4.25 -1.27 -3.22
CA VAL A 43 -5.24 -0.67 -2.33
C VAL A 43 -6.63 -0.97 -2.87
N SER A 44 -7.44 -1.66 -2.08
CA SER A 44 -8.78 -2.10 -2.49
C SER A 44 -9.80 -1.61 -1.49
N LEU A 45 -10.76 -0.79 -1.94
CA LEU A 45 -11.92 -0.46 -1.13
C LEU A 45 -12.96 -1.56 -1.22
N ASP A 46 -13.67 -1.78 -0.12
CA ASP A 46 -14.80 -2.69 -0.12
C ASP A 46 -15.94 -2.20 -1.05
N GLN A 47 -16.79 -3.14 -1.45
CA GLN A 47 -17.93 -2.95 -2.36
C GLN A 47 -18.81 -1.76 -1.95
N ASP A 48 -19.07 -1.60 -0.65
CA ASP A 48 -19.94 -0.54 -0.11
C ASP A 48 -19.24 0.84 -0.08
N GLY A 49 -17.90 0.88 -0.13
CA GLY A 49 -17.12 2.12 -0.18
C GLY A 49 -17.35 3.06 1.01
N GLU A 50 -17.78 2.52 2.15
CA GLU A 50 -18.10 3.31 3.35
C GLU A 50 -16.88 3.60 4.24
N GLY A 51 -15.81 2.83 4.11
CA GLY A 51 -14.56 3.09 4.84
C GLY A 51 -13.60 1.90 4.96
N THR A 52 -14.05 0.66 4.71
CA THR A 52 -13.17 -0.50 4.71
C THR A 52 -12.30 -0.56 3.47
N PHE A 53 -11.03 -0.88 3.68
CA PHE A 53 -10.09 -1.14 2.61
C PHE A 53 -9.01 -2.11 3.08
N GLY A 54 -8.40 -2.78 2.10
CA GLY A 54 -7.21 -3.59 2.28
C GLY A 54 -6.02 -3.00 1.53
N VAL A 55 -4.83 -3.17 2.09
CA VAL A 55 -3.54 -2.84 1.48
C VAL A 55 -2.73 -4.13 1.43
N TRP A 56 -2.38 -4.56 0.23
CA TRP A 56 -1.73 -5.84 -0.02
C TRP A 56 -0.50 -5.66 -0.88
N ALA A 57 0.59 -6.35 -0.55
CA ALA A 57 1.76 -6.43 -1.40
C ALA A 57 1.72 -7.67 -2.31
N ARG A 58 2.20 -7.53 -3.53
CA ARG A 58 2.46 -8.64 -4.44
C ARG A 58 3.72 -8.42 -5.26
N PHE A 59 4.41 -9.50 -5.59
CA PHE A 59 5.48 -9.47 -6.57
C PHE A 59 4.93 -9.39 -7.99
N GLU A 60 5.73 -8.81 -8.88
CA GLU A 60 5.56 -8.87 -10.32
C GLU A 60 6.69 -9.63 -11.01
N GLY A 61 6.33 -10.21 -12.15
CA GLY A 61 7.20 -10.97 -13.02
C GLY A 61 7.03 -12.48 -12.97
N PRO A 62 7.92 -13.25 -13.63
CA PRO A 62 7.70 -14.66 -13.94
C PRO A 62 7.55 -15.55 -12.71
N ASP A 63 8.19 -15.19 -11.60
CA ASP A 63 8.16 -15.98 -10.35
C ASP A 63 7.13 -15.44 -9.34
N ALA A 64 6.34 -14.42 -9.72
CA ALA A 64 5.42 -13.73 -8.82
C ALA A 64 4.47 -14.68 -8.08
N PHE A 65 3.89 -15.65 -8.78
CA PHE A 65 2.96 -16.60 -8.16
C PHE A 65 3.61 -17.39 -7.02
N SER A 66 4.79 -17.95 -7.25
CA SER A 66 5.53 -18.75 -6.28
C SER A 66 5.99 -17.90 -5.10
N LEU A 67 6.52 -16.70 -5.38
CA LEU A 67 6.98 -15.78 -4.34
C LEU A 67 5.81 -15.31 -3.46
N ASN A 68 4.70 -14.91 -4.08
CA ASN A 68 3.49 -14.54 -3.36
C ASN A 68 3.03 -15.70 -2.45
N GLN A 69 2.95 -16.93 -2.98
CA GLN A 69 2.59 -18.09 -2.16
C GLN A 69 3.55 -18.30 -0.97
N GLN A 70 4.85 -18.10 -1.18
CA GLN A 70 5.87 -18.27 -0.15
C GLN A 70 5.71 -17.28 1.01
N ILE A 71 5.45 -16.00 0.73
CA ILE A 71 5.30 -14.97 1.77
C ILE A 71 3.90 -14.99 2.42
N GLY A 72 2.94 -15.76 1.89
CA GLY A 72 1.70 -16.06 2.61
C GLY A 72 0.93 -14.80 3.03
N ASP A 73 0.46 -14.79 4.27
CA ASP A 73 -0.33 -13.70 4.86
C ASP A 73 0.49 -12.44 5.15
N GLU A 74 1.82 -12.49 5.10
CA GLU A 74 2.68 -11.29 5.28
C GLU A 74 2.49 -10.26 4.16
N ARG A 75 1.80 -10.66 3.07
CA ARG A 75 1.34 -9.78 2.00
C ARG A 75 0.31 -8.78 2.44
N GLU A 76 -0.53 -9.11 3.42
CA GLU A 76 -1.49 -8.14 3.94
C GLU A 76 -0.70 -7.11 4.75
N LEU A 77 -0.60 -5.88 4.27
CA LEU A 77 0.09 -4.81 5.00
C LEU A 77 -0.86 -4.15 5.99
N PHE A 78 -2.11 -3.95 5.59
CA PHE A 78 -3.13 -3.31 6.42
C PHE A 78 -4.52 -3.75 5.96
N GLY A 79 -5.40 -4.06 6.91
CA GLY A 79 -6.78 -4.44 6.62
C GLY A 79 -7.71 -3.79 7.62
N VAL A 80 -8.79 -3.20 7.11
CA VAL A 80 -9.90 -2.68 7.93
C VAL A 80 -11.06 -3.67 7.85
N ILE A 81 -11.51 -4.14 9.00
CA ILE A 81 -12.65 -5.07 9.14
C ILE A 81 -13.78 -4.44 9.94
N TRP A 82 -15.01 -4.96 9.78
CA TRP A 82 -16.12 -4.63 10.69
C TRP A 82 -15.99 -5.48 11.97
N GLY A 83 -15.59 -4.83 13.05
CA GLY A 83 -15.54 -5.39 14.40
C GLY A 83 -16.84 -5.19 15.20
N GLU A 84 -16.81 -5.52 16.49
CA GLU A 84 -18.00 -5.39 17.36
C GLU A 84 -18.39 -3.92 17.59
N GLU A 85 -17.41 -3.02 17.67
CA GLU A 85 -17.60 -1.60 18.00
C GLU A 85 -17.56 -0.67 16.75
N GLY A 86 -17.38 -1.24 15.57
CA GLY A 86 -17.22 -0.50 14.31
C GLY A 86 -15.97 -0.96 13.55
N TRP A 87 -15.34 -0.05 12.80
CA TRP A 87 -14.15 -0.38 12.04
C TRP A 87 -12.94 -0.67 12.94
N GLU A 88 -12.25 -1.77 12.66
CA GLU A 88 -10.99 -2.13 13.29
C GLU A 88 -9.91 -2.29 12.23
N PRO A 89 -8.86 -1.45 12.22
CA PRO A 89 -8.66 -0.27 13.07
C PRO A 89 -9.66 0.88 12.76
N PRO A 90 -9.82 1.86 13.67
CA PRO A 90 -10.88 2.88 13.59
C PRO A 90 -10.55 3.97 12.56
N VAL A 91 -10.72 3.65 11.28
CA VAL A 91 -10.53 4.60 10.17
C VAL A 91 -11.68 5.61 10.07
N PRO A 92 -11.43 6.83 9.58
CA PRO A 92 -12.48 7.82 9.41
C PRO A 92 -13.50 7.37 8.35
N HIS A 93 -14.78 7.61 8.65
CA HIS A 93 -15.87 7.36 7.70
C HIS A 93 -15.76 8.25 6.46
N ARG A 94 -16.26 7.74 5.33
CA ARG A 94 -16.38 8.54 4.10
C ARG A 94 -17.19 9.83 4.35
N PRO A 95 -16.65 11.01 4.01
CA PRO A 95 -17.42 12.24 4.01
C PRO A 95 -18.64 12.15 3.08
N ARG A 96 -19.83 12.55 3.54
CA ARG A 96 -21.10 12.42 2.80
C ARG A 96 -21.10 13.04 1.39
N LYS A 97 -20.23 14.02 1.15
CA LYS A 97 -20.12 14.71 -0.15
C LYS A 97 -19.24 13.97 -1.15
N TRP A 98 -18.52 12.93 -0.72
CA TRP A 98 -17.59 12.21 -1.58
C TRP A 98 -18.25 11.01 -2.25
N SER A 99 -18.02 10.92 -3.55
CA SER A 99 -18.21 9.71 -4.33
C SER A 99 -17.22 8.63 -3.89
N ARG A 100 -17.50 7.37 -4.22
CA ARG A 100 -16.56 6.25 -3.98
C ARG A 100 -15.19 6.50 -4.65
N VAL A 101 -15.19 7.00 -5.88
CA VAL A 101 -13.96 7.35 -6.63
C VAL A 101 -13.16 8.46 -5.94
N GLU A 102 -13.84 9.44 -5.34
CA GLU A 102 -13.16 10.50 -4.59
C GLU A 102 -12.51 9.95 -3.32
N LEU A 103 -13.22 9.08 -2.60
CA LEU A 103 -12.68 8.38 -1.44
C LEU A 103 -11.44 7.55 -1.85
N GLU A 104 -11.55 6.75 -2.89
CA GLU A 104 -10.47 5.89 -3.37
C GLU A 104 -9.20 6.68 -3.72
N LYS A 105 -9.34 7.77 -4.48
CA LYS A 105 -8.21 8.66 -4.78
C LYS A 105 -7.54 9.22 -3.53
N VAL A 106 -8.33 9.57 -2.50
CA VAL A 106 -7.79 10.09 -1.25
C VAL A 106 -7.09 9.00 -0.46
N VAL A 107 -7.71 7.82 -0.31
CA VAL A 107 -7.12 6.67 0.40
C VAL A 107 -5.81 6.24 -0.26
N VAL A 108 -5.81 6.04 -1.58
CA VAL A 108 -4.60 5.70 -2.35
C VAL A 108 -3.49 6.73 -2.14
N GLY A 109 -3.80 8.02 -2.22
CA GLY A 109 -2.81 9.07 -2.01
C GLY A 109 -2.22 9.09 -0.59
N VAL A 110 -3.04 8.82 0.43
CA VAL A 110 -2.57 8.75 1.83
C VAL A 110 -1.73 7.50 2.05
N VAL A 111 -2.19 6.34 1.55
CA VAL A 111 -1.45 5.07 1.64
C VAL A 111 -0.13 5.17 0.88
N ALA A 112 -0.10 5.76 -0.31
CA ALA A 112 1.13 5.92 -1.08
C ALA A 112 2.17 6.74 -0.33
N LYS A 113 1.79 7.89 0.23
CA LYS A 113 2.68 8.71 1.08
C LYS A 113 3.12 7.98 2.36
N TRP A 114 2.31 7.05 2.85
CA TRP A 114 2.65 6.22 4.00
C TRP A 114 3.65 5.15 3.67
N ILE A 115 3.36 4.32 2.68
CA ILE A 115 4.26 3.26 2.21
C ILE A 115 5.61 3.83 1.76
N ASP A 116 5.63 4.98 1.07
CA ASP A 116 6.87 5.64 0.62
C ASP A 116 7.87 5.88 1.76
N GLY A 117 7.38 6.30 2.93
CA GLY A 117 8.23 6.52 4.10
C GLY A 117 8.63 5.25 4.86
N LEU A 118 8.05 4.09 4.53
CA LEU A 118 8.29 2.82 5.20
C LEU A 118 9.15 1.85 4.39
N ILE A 119 9.23 2.03 3.06
CA ILE A 119 10.09 1.21 2.21
C ILE A 119 11.56 1.42 2.62
N PRO A 120 12.36 0.35 2.80
CA PRO A 120 13.76 0.49 3.14
C PRO A 120 14.51 1.35 2.11
N SER A 121 15.31 2.32 2.57
CA SER A 121 16.09 3.19 1.68
C SER A 121 17.12 2.44 0.82
N THR A 122 17.44 1.20 1.18
CA THR A 122 18.32 0.29 0.42
C THR A 122 17.60 -0.41 -0.73
N ALA A 123 16.27 -0.34 -0.81
CA ALA A 123 15.45 -1.04 -1.79
C ALA A 123 15.46 -0.37 -3.17
N THR A 124 16.65 -0.03 -3.68
CA THR A 124 16.84 0.71 -4.95
C THR A 124 16.91 -0.18 -6.18
N GLU A 125 16.69 -1.49 -6.02
CA GLU A 125 16.92 -2.50 -7.07
C GLU A 125 15.65 -2.81 -7.86
N LEU A 126 14.48 -2.59 -7.26
CA LEU A 126 13.17 -2.93 -7.80
C LEU A 126 12.25 -1.71 -7.79
N PRO A 127 11.41 -1.54 -8.82
CA PRO A 127 10.31 -0.59 -8.75
C PRO A 127 9.30 -1.00 -7.69
N TRP A 128 8.80 0.00 -6.96
CA TRP A 128 7.66 -0.13 -6.07
C TRP A 128 6.57 0.84 -6.50
N GLU A 129 5.34 0.38 -6.50
CA GLU A 129 4.20 1.20 -6.85
C GLU A 129 2.97 0.86 -6.02
N VAL A 130 2.14 1.87 -5.77
CA VAL A 130 0.85 1.73 -5.11
C VAL A 130 -0.24 1.91 -6.17
N THR A 131 -1.16 0.96 -6.26
CA THR A 131 -2.20 0.95 -7.30
C THR A 131 -3.55 0.52 -6.76
N THR A 132 -4.57 0.57 -7.62
CA THR A 132 -5.88 -0.04 -7.40
C THR A 132 -6.02 -1.23 -8.36
N PRO A 133 -6.58 -2.37 -7.92
CA PRO A 133 -6.70 -3.55 -8.77
C PRO A 133 -7.57 -3.33 -10.01
N ASP A 134 -8.53 -2.40 -9.94
CA ASP A 134 -9.41 -2.04 -11.05
C ASP A 134 -8.81 -0.94 -11.96
N GLY A 135 -7.64 -0.39 -11.60
CA GLY A 135 -6.97 0.67 -12.36
C GLY A 135 -7.71 2.02 -12.36
N THR A 136 -8.62 2.25 -11.41
CA THR A 136 -9.39 3.49 -11.30
C THR A 136 -8.51 4.69 -10.92
N VAL A 137 -7.44 4.43 -10.17
CA VAL A 137 -6.40 5.41 -9.85
C VAL A 137 -5.10 4.98 -10.52
N ASP A 138 -4.44 5.90 -11.21
CA ASP A 138 -3.11 5.69 -11.78
C ASP A 138 -2.12 5.20 -10.72
N ALA A 139 -1.25 4.27 -11.09
CA ALA A 139 -0.22 3.76 -10.21
C ALA A 139 0.71 4.88 -9.75
N VAL A 140 0.99 4.92 -8.45
CA VAL A 140 1.85 5.91 -7.80
C VAL A 140 3.19 5.25 -7.46
N PRO A 141 4.31 5.66 -8.09
CA PRO A 141 5.62 5.14 -7.71
C PRO A 141 5.97 5.58 -6.29
N VAL A 142 6.55 4.68 -5.51
CA VAL A 142 6.95 4.89 -4.10
C VAL A 142 8.32 4.30 -3.84
N GLY A 143 8.92 4.65 -2.71
CA GLY A 143 10.22 4.13 -2.29
C GLY A 143 11.40 4.87 -2.91
N PRO A 144 12.63 4.39 -2.67
CA PRO A 144 13.82 5.10 -3.10
C PRO A 144 13.96 5.07 -4.63
N GLU A 145 14.60 6.11 -5.20
CA GLU A 145 14.91 6.13 -6.63
C GLU A 145 15.71 4.89 -7.02
N ILE A 146 15.26 4.20 -8.07
CA ILE A 146 15.92 3.00 -8.58
C ILE A 146 17.32 3.39 -9.03
N SER A 147 18.32 2.70 -8.49
CA SER A 147 19.72 2.86 -8.88
C SER A 147 19.92 2.35 -10.30
N ARG A 148 19.60 3.17 -11.31
CA ARG A 148 20.01 2.92 -12.68
C ARG A 148 21.53 3.09 -12.70
N GLY A 149 22.24 1.96 -12.66
CA GLY A 149 23.70 1.91 -12.57
C GLY A 149 24.35 3.05 -13.35
N HIS A 150 25.04 3.94 -12.62
CA HIS A 150 25.94 4.91 -13.23
C HIS A 150 27.07 4.09 -13.86
N SER A 151 27.03 3.88 -15.17
CA SER A 151 28.21 3.39 -15.89
C SER A 151 29.30 4.46 -15.75
N PRO A 152 30.42 4.20 -15.05
CA PRO A 152 31.55 5.11 -15.14
C PRO A 152 32.07 5.05 -16.57
N ARG A 153 32.15 6.22 -17.21
CA ARG A 153 32.87 6.41 -18.46
C ARG A 153 34.37 6.54 -18.22
#